data_AF-A0A7V4IX15-F1
#
_entry.id   AF-A0A7V4IX15-F1
#
_cell.length_a   1.000
_cell.length_b   1.000
_cell.length_c   1.000
_cell.angle_alpha   90.00
_cell.angle_beta   90.00
_cell.angle_gamma   90.00
#
_symmetry.space_group_name_H-M   'P 1'
#
loop_
_entity.id
_entity.type
_entity.pdbx_description
1 polymer ?
#
loop_
_entity_poly.entity_id
_entity_poly.type
_entity_poly.pdbx_seq_one_letter_code
_entity_poly.pdbx_strand_id
1 'polypeptide(L)'
;MRSKVKVMAAALALILAGAGLYAFLAARGRQGPAETAGGWPGVELPSLFPGGTPVLGGVSNLLLVGLSDETRSGKAFVAADTVVVVRLDERLRRAACLFIPRTTLLEIRDQGRRTLDELYSLGGLPLLRQSLQDLTGLVFDHWMLLERRQFAWL
;
A
#
# COMPACT_ATOMS: atom_id res chain seq x y z
N MET A 1 -48.80 47.89 1.11
CA MET A 1 -47.94 47.32 2.18
C MET A 1 -47.73 45.80 2.08
N ARG A 2 -48.74 44.99 1.72
CA ARG A 2 -48.63 43.51 1.65
C ARG A 2 -47.67 42.95 0.60
N SER A 3 -47.38 43.66 -0.50
CA SER A 3 -46.47 43.20 -1.57
C SER A 3 -44.99 43.25 -1.16
N LYS A 4 -44.57 44.32 -0.46
CA LYS A 4 -43.19 44.47 0.04
C LYS A 4 -42.81 43.38 1.04
N VAL A 5 -43.76 42.96 1.90
CA VAL A 5 -43.56 41.87 2.86
C VAL A 5 -43.36 40.53 2.16
N LYS A 6 -44.11 40.24 1.09
CA LYS A 6 -43.94 39.02 0.29
C LYS A 6 -42.59 38.97 -0.42
N VAL A 7 -42.15 40.10 -0.99
CA VAL A 7 -40.84 40.21 -1.65
C VAL A 7 -39.71 40.02 -0.64
N MET A 8 -39.83 40.62 0.55
CA MET A 8 -38.83 40.48 1.61
C MET A 8 -38.75 39.05 2.16
N ALA A 9 -39.90 38.37 2.30
CA ALA A 9 -39.95 36.96 2.70
C ALA A 9 -39.33 36.03 1.64
N ALA A 10 -39.56 36.30 0.36
CA ALA A 10 -38.97 35.54 -0.75
C ALA A 10 -37.45 35.72 -0.81
N ALA A 11 -36.96 36.95 -0.62
CA ALA A 11 -35.52 37.24 -0.56
C ALA A 11 -34.85 36.53 0.63
N LEU A 12 -35.49 36.54 1.80
CA LEU A 12 -34.99 35.84 2.98
C LEU A 12 -34.92 34.32 2.78
N ALA A 13 -35.93 33.72 2.16
CA ALA A 13 -35.95 32.29 1.85
C ALA A 13 -34.82 31.89 0.88
N LEU A 14 -34.53 32.73 -0.12
CA LEU A 14 -33.43 32.51 -1.07
C LEU A 14 -32.05 32.57 -0.39
N ILE A 15 -31.87 33.52 0.54
CA ILE A 15 -30.61 33.63 1.31
C ILE A 15 -30.41 32.40 2.20
N LEU A 16 -31.47 31.96 2.89
CA LEU A 16 -31.42 30.77 3.74
C LEU A 16 -31.13 29.49 2.93
N ALA A 17 -31.75 29.35 1.75
CA ALA A 17 -31.47 28.23 0.85
C ALA A 17 -30.02 28.23 0.35
N GLY A 18 -29.50 29.41 -0.02
CA GLY A 18 -28.10 29.57 -0.43
C GLY A 18 -27.10 29.26 0.69
N ALA A 19 -27.38 29.73 1.91
CA ALA A 19 -26.55 29.43 3.09
C ALA A 19 -26.58 27.94 3.44
N GLY A 20 -27.75 27.30 3.36
CA GLY A 20 -27.90 25.86 3.56
C GLY A 20 -27.13 25.04 2.52
N LEU A 21 -27.22 25.42 1.25
CA LEU A 21 -26.48 24.75 0.17
C LEU A 21 -24.97 24.94 0.32
N TYR A 22 -24.51 26.14 0.69
CA TYR A 22 -23.09 26.41 0.96
C TYR A 22 -22.58 25.56 2.13
N ALA A 23 -23.33 25.50 3.24
CA ALA A 23 -22.98 24.69 4.39
C ALA A 23 -22.92 23.19 4.05
N PHE A 24 -23.87 22.70 3.23
CA PHE A 24 -23.89 21.31 2.77
C PHE A 24 -22.68 20.97 1.88
N LEU A 25 -22.32 21.86 0.95
CA LEU A 25 -21.15 21.68 0.09
C LEU A 25 -19.83 21.77 0.89
N ALA A 26 -19.73 22.68 1.86
CA ALA A 26 -18.59 22.79 2.75
C ALA A 26 -18.44 21.58 3.68
N ALA A 27 -19.54 20.99 4.14
CA ALA A 27 -19.52 19.75 4.92
C ALA A 27 -19.08 18.55 4.07
N ARG A 28 -19.49 18.46 2.80
CA ARG A 28 -18.99 17.43 1.87
C ARG A 28 -17.51 17.61 1.52
N GLY A 29 -17.04 18.85 1.35
CA GLY A 29 -15.63 19.13 1.08
C GLY A 29 -14.69 18.82 2.25
N ARG A 30 -15.21 18.74 3.48
CA ARG A 30 -14.47 18.35 4.68
C ARG A 30 -14.34 16.83 4.88
N GLN A 31 -15.05 16.02 4.10
CA GLN A 31 -14.81 14.58 4.06
C GLN A 31 -13.59 14.29 3.16
N GLY A 32 -12.42 14.76 3.61
CA GLY A 32 -11.14 14.21 3.19
C GLY A 32 -11.02 12.74 3.64
N PRO A 33 -9.97 12.01 3.19
CA PRO A 33 -9.76 10.63 3.61
C PRO A 33 -9.86 10.56 5.12
N ALA A 34 -10.69 9.65 5.62
CA ALA A 34 -10.89 9.42 7.04
C ALA A 34 -9.54 9.49 7.76
N GLU A 35 -9.46 10.37 8.76
CA GLU A 35 -8.33 10.46 9.67
C GLU A 35 -7.87 9.05 9.99
N THR A 36 -6.64 8.75 9.56
CA THR A 36 -5.94 7.50 9.77
C THR A 36 -6.23 7.00 11.17
N ALA A 37 -6.91 5.86 11.25
CA ALA A 37 -6.96 5.05 12.46
C ALA A 37 -5.55 5.03 13.06
N GLY A 38 -5.43 5.52 14.29
CA GLY A 38 -4.16 5.60 15.01
C GLY A 38 -3.43 4.28 14.88
N GLY A 39 -2.20 4.35 14.35
CA GLY A 39 -1.34 3.19 14.20
C GLY A 39 -1.23 2.42 15.51
N TRP A 40 -1.11 1.10 15.39
CA TRP A 40 -1.00 0.18 16.51
C TRP A 40 0.14 0.58 17.46
N PRO A 41 -0.08 0.56 18.78
CA PRO A 41 0.95 0.96 19.74
C PRO A 41 2.18 0.05 19.62
N GLY A 42 3.35 0.66 19.41
CA GLY A 42 4.63 -0.04 19.27
C GLY A 42 5.07 -0.33 17.82
N VAL A 43 4.25 0.00 16.82
CA VAL A 43 4.68 -0.01 15.42
C VAL A 43 5.09 1.41 15.05
N GLU A 44 6.39 1.69 15.11
CA GLU A 44 6.93 2.82 14.34
C GLU A 44 6.71 2.48 12.87
N LEU A 45 5.67 3.05 12.26
CA LEU A 45 5.53 3.04 10.81
C LEU A 45 6.61 3.98 10.30
N PRO A 46 7.74 3.49 9.73
CA PRO A 46 8.60 4.40 8.99
C PRO A 46 7.70 5.05 7.94
N SER A 47 7.80 6.37 7.82
CA SER A 47 6.96 7.12 6.89
C SER A 47 7.15 6.50 5.51
N LEU A 48 6.17 5.72 5.04
CA LEU A 48 6.18 5.09 3.71
C LEU A 48 6.35 6.14 2.60
N PHE A 49 6.04 7.39 2.95
CA PHE A 49 6.34 8.59 2.22
C PHE A 49 7.46 9.33 2.98
N PRO A 50 8.73 9.29 2.54
CA PRO A 50 9.70 10.28 3.01
C PRO A 50 9.08 11.68 2.79
N GLY A 51 9.23 12.57 3.78
CA GLY A 51 8.58 13.89 3.85
C GLY A 51 8.88 14.84 2.70
N GLY A 52 8.39 14.50 1.52
CA GLY A 52 8.28 15.31 0.31
C GLY A 52 6.85 15.16 -0.21
N THR A 53 6.40 16.14 -0.99
CA THR A 53 5.13 16.03 -1.72
C THR A 53 5.10 14.71 -2.46
N PRO A 54 4.15 13.80 -2.16
CA PRO A 54 4.03 12.58 -2.92
C PRO A 54 3.80 12.98 -4.37
N VAL A 55 4.64 12.53 -5.29
CA VAL A 55 4.33 12.57 -6.72
C VAL A 55 3.33 11.45 -6.98
N LEU A 56 2.18 11.52 -6.32
CA LEU A 56 1.14 10.51 -6.30
C LEU A 56 -0.02 10.99 -7.17
N GLY A 57 0.15 10.70 -8.45
CA GLY A 57 -0.93 10.61 -9.44
C GLY A 57 -0.77 9.36 -10.31
N GLY A 58 -0.04 8.36 -9.82
CA GLY A 58 0.55 7.29 -10.63
C GLY A 58 0.22 5.88 -10.16
N VAL A 59 1.03 4.92 -10.65
CA VAL A 59 0.93 3.50 -10.32
C VAL A 59 2.18 3.08 -9.56
N SER A 60 2.02 2.38 -8.45
CA SER A 60 3.13 1.94 -7.58
C SER A 60 3.11 0.43 -7.38
N ASN A 61 4.29 -0.20 -7.33
CA ASN A 61 4.47 -1.61 -7.04
C ASN A 61 5.15 -1.80 -5.68
N LEU A 62 4.44 -2.43 -4.76
CA LEU A 62 4.93 -2.83 -3.43
C LEU A 62 5.27 -4.32 -3.44
N LEU A 63 6.48 -4.65 -2.98
CA LEU A 63 6.91 -6.03 -2.76
C LEU A 63 6.72 -6.42 -1.29
N LEU A 64 5.88 -7.41 -1.02
CA LEU A 64 5.68 -7.98 0.31
C LEU A 64 6.39 -9.34 0.38
N VAL A 65 7.26 -9.50 1.37
CA VAL A 65 7.99 -10.75 1.61
C VAL A 65 7.79 -11.21 3.05
N GLY A 66 7.18 -12.37 3.21
CA GLY A 66 7.13 -13.11 4.47
C GLY A 66 8.39 -13.95 4.62
N LEU A 67 9.12 -13.74 5.71
CA LEU A 67 10.31 -14.47 6.09
C LEU A 67 10.00 -15.48 7.19
N SER A 68 10.65 -16.64 7.09
CA SER A 68 10.60 -17.65 8.13
C SER A 68 11.96 -18.30 8.34
N ASP A 69 12.23 -18.74 9.57
CA ASP A 69 13.38 -19.58 9.85
C ASP A 69 13.03 -21.02 9.49
N GLU A 70 13.83 -21.63 8.62
CA GLU A 70 13.69 -23.03 8.21
C GLU A 70 14.99 -23.80 8.38
N THR A 71 14.89 -25.13 8.34
CA THR A 71 16.05 -26.03 8.33
C THR A 71 15.89 -27.03 7.21
N ARG A 72 16.88 -27.09 6.30
CA ARG A 72 16.94 -28.05 5.19
C ARG A 72 18.25 -28.80 5.24
N SER A 73 18.19 -30.13 5.24
CA SER A 73 19.37 -31.00 5.34
C SER A 73 20.31 -30.66 6.51
N GLY A 74 19.74 -30.32 7.67
CA GLY A 74 20.48 -29.96 8.88
C GLY A 74 21.10 -28.56 8.89
N LYS A 75 20.86 -27.73 7.87
CA LYS A 75 21.31 -26.33 7.81
C LYS A 75 20.14 -25.38 8.00
N ALA A 76 20.27 -24.48 8.96
CA ALA A 76 19.31 -23.40 9.19
C ALA A 76 19.47 -22.32 8.10
N PHE A 77 18.36 -21.77 7.62
CA PHE A 77 18.34 -20.67 6.66
C PHE A 77 17.02 -19.88 6.80
N VAL A 78 17.04 -18.62 6.40
CA VAL A 78 15.85 -17.74 6.35
C VAL A 78 15.19 -17.85 4.98
N ALA A 79 14.00 -18.45 4.94
CA ALA A 79 13.22 -18.66 3.74
C ALA A 79 12.33 -17.44 3.43
N ALA A 80 12.24 -17.08 2.15
CA ALA A 80 11.17 -16.22 1.65
C ALA A 80 9.89 -17.06 1.42
N ASP A 81 9.13 -17.30 2.48
CA ASP A 81 7.93 -18.14 2.50
C ASP A 81 6.79 -17.61 1.65
N THR A 82 6.59 -16.30 1.69
CA THR A 82 5.47 -15.62 1.06
C THR A 82 6.02 -14.48 0.23
N VAL A 83 5.74 -14.46 -1.07
CA VAL A 83 6.07 -13.33 -1.93
C VAL A 83 4.84 -12.86 -2.64
N VAL A 84 4.46 -11.60 -2.38
CA VAL A 84 3.30 -10.96 -2.99
C VAL A 84 3.73 -9.63 -3.57
N VAL A 85 3.44 -9.42 -4.84
CA VAL A 85 3.54 -8.10 -5.48
C VAL A 85 2.16 -7.44 -5.42
N VAL A 86 2.10 -6.26 -4.84
CA VAL A 86 0.89 -5.43 -4.77
C VAL A 86 1.07 -4.24 -5.70
N ARG A 87 0.20 -4.15 -6.71
CA ARG A 87 0.13 -2.99 -7.59
C ARG A 87 -1.02 -2.10 -7.16
N LEU A 88 -0.71 -0.84 -6.88
CA LEU A 88 -1.67 0.19 -6.50
C LEU A 88 -1.82 1.19 -7.65
N ASP A 89 -3.02 1.32 -8.18
CA ASP A 89 -3.37 2.36 -9.16
C ASP A 89 -4.34 3.35 -8.49
N GLU A 90 -3.80 4.49 -8.08
CA GLU A 90 -4.56 5.52 -7.36
C GLU A 90 -5.58 6.21 -8.25
N ARG A 91 -5.25 6.39 -9.54
CA ARG A 91 -6.13 7.01 -10.54
C ARG A 91 -7.37 6.15 -10.76
N LEU A 92 -7.20 4.84 -10.83
CA LEU A 92 -8.30 3.88 -10.98
C LEU A 92 -8.92 3.46 -9.63
N ARG A 93 -8.30 3.82 -8.50
CA ARG A 93 -8.64 3.37 -7.14
C ARG A 93 -8.74 1.84 -7.06
N ARG A 94 -7.75 1.15 -7.61
CA ARG A 94 -7.71 -0.32 -7.65
C ARG A 94 -6.37 -0.84 -7.13
N ALA A 95 -6.44 -2.00 -6.48
CA ALA A 95 -5.28 -2.78 -6.11
C ALA A 95 -5.35 -4.14 -6.82
N ALA A 96 -4.19 -4.65 -7.22
CA ALA A 96 -4.03 -6.02 -7.71
C ALA A 96 -2.91 -6.69 -6.93
N CYS A 97 -3.13 -7.93 -6.52
CA CYS A 97 -2.13 -8.74 -5.82
C CYS A 97 -1.73 -9.92 -6.70
N LEU A 98 -0.42 -10.12 -6.87
CA LEU A 98 0.16 -11.28 -7.52
C LEU A 98 0.95 -12.07 -6.49
N PHE A 99 0.49 -13.28 -6.17
CA PHE A 99 1.24 -14.22 -5.36
C PHE A 99 2.24 -14.97 -6.24
N ILE A 100 3.50 -15.01 -5.82
CA ILE A 100 4.57 -15.75 -6.49
C ILE A 100 4.93 -16.94 -5.59
N PRO A 101 4.76 -18.19 -6.08
CA PRO A 101 5.08 -19.36 -5.29
C PRO A 101 6.54 -19.37 -4.84
N ARG A 102 6.79 -19.67 -3.56
CA ARG A 102 8.14 -19.77 -3.00
C ARG A 102 9.02 -20.84 -3.66
N THR A 103 8.39 -21.83 -4.31
CA THR A 103 9.04 -22.91 -5.08
C THR A 103 9.35 -22.51 -6.52
N THR A 104 9.12 -21.24 -6.90
CA THR A 104 9.48 -20.75 -8.24
C THR A 104 10.97 -20.94 -8.45
N LEU A 105 11.34 -21.72 -9.47
CA LEU A 105 12.72 -22.03 -9.81
C LEU A 105 13.27 -20.97 -10.77
N LEU A 106 14.36 -20.32 -10.38
CA LEU A 106 15.01 -19.25 -11.13
C LEU A 106 16.45 -19.62 -11.42
N GLU A 107 16.97 -19.16 -12.56
CA GLU A 107 18.38 -19.27 -12.90
C GLU A 107 19.10 -18.02 -12.39
N ILE A 108 20.03 -18.19 -11.45
CA ILE A 108 20.77 -17.09 -10.84
C ILE A 108 22.20 -17.07 -11.40
N ARG A 109 22.61 -15.91 -11.90
CA ARG A 109 23.96 -15.71 -12.46
C ARG A 109 25.02 -16.14 -11.44
N ASP A 110 25.97 -16.95 -11.89
CA ASP A 110 27.09 -17.49 -11.11
C ASP A 110 26.70 -18.37 -9.89
N GLN A 111 25.41 -18.69 -9.73
CA GLN A 111 24.89 -19.48 -8.60
C GLN A 111 24.01 -20.66 -9.03
N GLY A 112 23.62 -20.69 -10.32
CA GLY A 112 22.82 -21.75 -10.92
C GLY A 112 21.34 -21.67 -10.52
N ARG A 113 20.62 -22.78 -10.68
CA ARG A 113 19.20 -22.86 -10.34
C ARG A 113 18.96 -22.81 -8.84
N ARG A 114 18.09 -21.91 -8.42
CA ARG A 114 17.66 -21.74 -7.03
C ARG A 114 16.16 -21.52 -6.97
N THR A 115 15.53 -22.02 -5.92
CA THR A 115 14.13 -21.68 -5.64
C THR A 115 14.07 -20.33 -4.95
N LEU A 116 12.94 -19.65 -5.12
CA LEU A 116 12.75 -18.30 -4.62
C LEU A 116 12.89 -18.20 -3.09
N ASP A 117 12.46 -19.22 -2.35
CA ASP A 117 12.62 -19.29 -0.90
C ASP A 117 14.10 -19.23 -0.44
N GLU A 118 15.03 -19.75 -1.23
CA GLU A 118 16.45 -19.81 -0.90
C GLU A 118 17.17 -18.47 -1.14
N LEU A 119 16.63 -17.61 -2.01
CA LEU A 119 17.32 -16.41 -2.48
C LEU A 119 17.58 -15.39 -1.37
N TYR A 120 16.66 -15.27 -0.40
CA TYR A 120 16.84 -14.35 0.71
C TYR A 120 18.03 -14.76 1.59
N SER A 121 18.22 -16.07 1.85
CA SER A 121 19.39 -16.54 2.59
C SER A 121 20.69 -16.42 1.79
N LEU A 122 20.60 -16.47 0.46
CA LEU A 122 21.75 -16.46 -0.43
C LEU A 122 22.32 -15.05 -0.65
N GLY A 123 21.46 -14.04 -0.75
CA GLY A 123 21.87 -12.67 -1.05
C GLY A 123 20.96 -11.59 -0.48
N GLY A 124 20.13 -11.93 0.50
CA GLY A 124 19.21 -11.01 1.16
C GLY A 124 18.13 -10.47 0.23
N LEU A 125 17.52 -9.37 0.67
CA LEU A 125 16.55 -8.61 -0.13
C LEU A 125 17.10 -8.14 -1.49
N PRO A 126 18.36 -7.69 -1.64
CA PRO A 126 18.87 -7.23 -2.93
C PRO A 126 18.79 -8.31 -4.03
N LEU A 127 19.27 -9.52 -3.74
CA LEU A 127 19.21 -10.63 -4.69
C LEU A 127 17.78 -11.04 -4.98
N LEU A 128 16.96 -11.25 -3.94
CA LEU A 128 15.56 -11.63 -4.09
C LEU A 128 14.79 -10.60 -4.95
N ARG A 129 14.96 -9.32 -4.64
CA ARG A 129 14.31 -8.22 -5.37
C ARG A 129 14.76 -8.20 -6.83
N GLN A 130 16.06 -8.29 -7.08
CA GLN A 130 16.58 -8.29 -8.45
C GLN A 130 16.03 -9.48 -9.26
N SER A 131 16.05 -10.69 -8.69
CA SER A 131 15.52 -11.88 -9.36
C SER A 131 14.01 -11.76 -9.64
N LEU A 132 13.26 -11.10 -8.77
CA LEU A 132 11.85 -10.80 -8.99
C LEU A 132 11.64 -9.75 -10.08
N GLN A 133 12.48 -8.71 -10.14
CA GLN A 133 12.44 -7.71 -11.21
C GLN A 133 12.74 -8.38 -12.57
N ASP A 134 13.72 -9.28 -12.62
CA ASP A 134 14.05 -10.04 -13.83
C ASP A 134 12.91 -11.00 -14.22
N LEU A 135 12.24 -11.62 -13.25
CA LEU A 135 11.11 -12.52 -13.48
C LEU A 135 9.86 -11.78 -14.00
N THR A 136 9.51 -10.65 -13.39
CA THR A 136 8.21 -9.98 -13.64
C THR A 136 8.34 -8.78 -14.58
N GLY A 137 9.55 -8.26 -14.82
CA GLY A 137 9.79 -7.00 -15.52
C GLY A 137 9.27 -5.76 -14.78
N LEU A 138 8.91 -5.90 -13.50
CA LEU A 138 8.36 -4.81 -12.69
C LEU A 138 9.47 -4.14 -11.90
N VAL A 139 9.44 -2.81 -11.81
CA VAL A 139 10.24 -2.07 -10.82
C VAL A 139 9.42 -1.98 -9.53
N PHE A 140 10.05 -2.28 -8.40
CA PHE A 140 9.42 -2.20 -7.08
C PHE A 140 9.79 -0.87 -6.42
N ASP A 141 8.80 -0.04 -6.16
CA ASP A 141 8.97 1.28 -5.54
C ASP A 141 9.14 1.16 -4.03
N HIS A 142 8.43 0.20 -3.45
CA HIS A 142 8.42 -0.06 -2.01
C HIS A 142 8.58 -1.54 -1.73
N TRP A 143 9.06 -1.87 -0.53
CA TRP A 143 9.14 -3.25 -0.06
C TRP A 143 8.87 -3.34 1.45
N MET A 144 8.32 -4.46 1.88
CA MET A 144 8.10 -4.78 3.29
C MET A 144 8.54 -6.23 3.55
N LEU A 145 9.38 -6.39 4.57
CA LEU A 145 9.77 -7.69 5.11
C LEU A 145 8.95 -7.95 6.36
N LEU A 146 8.36 -9.13 6.45
CA LEU A 146 7.49 -9.53 7.55
C LEU A 146 7.99 -10.83 8.12
N GLU A 147 8.19 -10.90 9.42
CA GLU A 147 8.51 -12.17 10.07
C GLU A 147 7.23 -12.91 10.44
N ARG A 148 7.23 -14.24 10.35
CA ARG A 148 6.08 -15.08 10.74
C ARG A 148 5.55 -14.74 12.15
N ARG A 149 6.43 -14.37 13.09
CA ARG A 149 6.04 -13.99 14.47
C ARG A 149 5.19 -12.72 14.53
N GLN A 150 5.34 -11.82 13.56
CA GLN A 150 4.58 -10.58 13.46
C GLN A 150 3.12 -10.81 13.04
N PHE A 151 2.81 -11.98 12.48
CA PHE A 151 1.44 -12.38 12.14
C PHE A 151 0.75 -13.21 13.23
N ALA A 152 1.45 -13.60 14.30
CA ALA A 152 0.90 -14.51 15.30
C ALA A 152 -0.30 -13.93 16.10
N TRP A 153 -0.54 -12.62 15.98
CA TRP A 153 -1.58 -11.87 16.71
C TRP A 153 -2.59 -11.17 15.78
N LEU A 154 -2.47 -11.34 14.46
CA LEU A 154 -3.45 -10.88 13.46
C LEU A 154 -4.47 -11.99 13.18
#